data_AF-A0A0B6X5E3-F1
#
_entry.id   AF-A0A0B6X5E3-F1
#
_cell.length_a   1.000
_cell.length_b   1.000
_cell.length_c   1.000
_cell.angle_alpha   90.00
_cell.angle_beta   90.00
_cell.angle_gamma   90.00
#
_symmetry.space_group_name_H-M   'P 1'
#
loop_
_entity.id
_entity.type
_entity.pdbx_description
1 polymer ?
#
loop_
_entity_poly.entity_id
_entity_poly.type
_entity_poly.pdbx_seq_one_letter_code
_entity_poly.pdbx_strand_id
1 'polypeptide(L)' 'MSNAISKIEKKAAQSSTILSVLSKHSEKMEPSDVAVLIELASELSADISSWFIDSKP' A
#
# COMPACT_ATOMS: atom_id res chain seq x y z
N MET A 1 13.53 -18.09 -0.56
CA MET A 1 13.37 -16.93 -1.47
C MET A 1 11.93 -16.72 -1.94
N SER A 2 11.09 -17.76 -2.12
CA SER A 2 9.70 -17.62 -2.63
C SER A 2 8.71 -16.88 -1.71
N ASN A 3 8.86 -16.97 -0.38
CA ASN A 3 7.93 -16.35 0.56
C ASN A 3 8.02 -14.82 0.67
N ALA A 4 9.16 -14.21 0.33
CA ALA A 4 9.33 -12.75 0.44
C ALA A 4 8.67 -12.04 -0.75
N ILE A 5 8.93 -12.52 -1.97
CA ILE A 5 8.33 -11.98 -3.21
C ILE A 5 6.81 -12.10 -3.16
N SER A 6 6.26 -13.25 -2.75
CA SER A 6 4.81 -13.42 -2.62
C SER A 6 4.19 -12.46 -1.59
N LYS A 7 4.90 -12.13 -0.50
CA LYS A 7 4.46 -11.12 0.47
C LYS A 7 4.50 -9.70 -0.09
N ILE A 8 5.54 -9.37 -0.88
CA ILE A 8 5.66 -8.10 -1.62
C ILE A 8 4.48 -7.93 -2.56
N GLU A 9 4.22 -8.92 -3.41
CA GLU A 9 3.13 -8.90 -4.38
C GLU A 9 1.78 -8.70 -3.69
N LYS A 10 1.53 -9.42 -2.59
CA LYS A 10 0.30 -9.29 -1.81
C LYS A 10 0.12 -7.87 -1.27
N LYS A 11 1.15 -7.28 -0.65
CA LYS A 11 1.07 -5.92 -0.11
C LYS A 11 0.94 -4.87 -1.21
N ALA A 12 1.64 -5.05 -2.33
CA ALA A 12 1.54 -4.16 -3.49
C ALA A 12 0.13 -4.17 -4.07
N ALA A 13 -0.50 -5.36 -4.17
CA ALA A 13 -1.89 -5.49 -4.62
C ALA A 13 -2.87 -4.81 -3.66
N GLN A 14 -2.65 -4.91 -2.34
CA GLN A 14 -3.46 -4.21 -1.34
C GLN A 14 -3.35 -2.68 -1.47
N SER A 15 -2.13 -2.15 -1.55
CA SER A 15 -1.90 -0.71 -1.74
C SER A 15 -2.53 -0.20 -3.03
N SER A 16 -2.36 -0.94 -4.14
CA SER A 16 -2.98 -0.60 -5.43
C SER A 16 -4.51 -0.62 -5.38
N THR A 17 -5.11 -1.56 -4.65
CA THR A 17 -6.57 -1.62 -4.47
C THR A 17 -7.08 -0.39 -3.75
N ILE A 18 -6.41 0.04 -2.67
CA ILE A 18 -6.77 1.25 -1.93
C ILE A 18 -6.70 2.49 -2.85
N LEU A 19 -5.61 2.64 -3.60
CA LEU A 19 -5.46 3.74 -4.55
C LEU A 19 -6.52 3.69 -5.68
N SER A 20 -6.93 2.51 -6.11
CA SER A 20 -8.00 2.34 -7.11
C SER A 20 -9.38 2.72 -6.55
N VAL A 21 -9.65 2.42 -5.29
CA VAL A 21 -10.87 2.85 -4.61
C VAL A 21 -10.88 4.38 -4.50
N LEU A 22 -9.78 4.96 -4.04
CA LEU A 22 -9.63 6.41 -3.93
C LEU A 22 -9.80 7.11 -5.30
N SER A 23 -9.20 6.58 -6.37
CA SER A 23 -9.31 7.22 -7.69
C SER A 23 -10.73 7.20 -8.28
N LYS A 24 -11.59 6.27 -7.84
CA LYS A 24 -12.97 6.12 -8.34
C LYS A 24 -14.02 6.73 -7.43
N HIS A 25 -13.74 6.84 -6.13
CA HIS A 25 -14.76 7.11 -5.12
C HIS A 25 -14.42 8.25 -4.16
N SER A 26 -13.22 8.82 -4.19
CA SER A 26 -12.80 9.86 -3.23
C SER A 26 -13.74 11.07 -3.16
N GLU A 27 -14.32 11.48 -4.29
CA GLU A 27 -15.27 12.61 -4.35
C GLU A 27 -16.55 12.39 -3.53
N LYS A 28 -16.89 11.14 -3.21
CA LYS A 28 -18.08 10.75 -2.44
C LYS A 28 -17.75 10.29 -1.02
N MET A 29 -16.48 10.36 -0.63
CA MET A 29 -15.99 9.93 0.68
C MET A 29 -15.77 11.15 1.58
N GLU A 30 -15.92 10.95 2.89
CA GLU A 30 -15.53 11.98 3.84
C GLU A 30 -14.01 12.21 3.77
N PRO A 31 -13.54 13.47 3.88
CA PRO A 31 -12.10 13.76 3.83
C PRO A 31 -11.28 12.98 4.85
N SER A 32 -11.85 12.66 6.03
CA SER A 32 -11.20 11.82 7.04
C SER A 32 -10.98 10.39 6.55
N ASP A 33 -11.94 9.81 5.84
CA ASP A 33 -11.85 8.45 5.32
C ASP A 33 -10.82 8.38 4.19
N VAL A 34 -10.78 9.40 3.34
CA VAL A 34 -9.75 9.54 2.30
C VAL A 34 -8.35 9.62 2.93
N ALA A 35 -8.19 10.42 3.98
CA ALA A 35 -6.91 10.55 4.68
C ALA A 35 -6.45 9.22 5.28
N VAL A 36 -7.33 8.48 5.95
CA VAL A 36 -7.04 7.16 6.52
C VAL A 36 -6.61 6.16 5.43
N LEU A 37 -7.31 6.15 4.29
CA LEU A 37 -6.96 5.27 3.17
C LEU A 37 -5.61 5.62 2.54
N ILE A 38 -5.28 6.90 2.41
CA ILE A 38 -3.96 7.35 1.93
C ILE A 38 -2.86 6.94 2.91
N GLU A 39 -3.08 7.09 4.21
CA GLU A 39 -2.14 6.68 5.25
C GLU A 39 -1.88 5.16 5.19
N LEU A 40 -2.95 4.35 5.11
CA LEU A 40 -2.84 2.90 4.94
C LEU A 40 -2.07 2.49 3.68
N ALA A 41 -2.33 3.15 2.55
CA ALA A 41 -1.60 2.87 1.30
C ALA A 41 -0.11 3.24 1.42
N SER A 42 0.20 4.30 2.16
CA SER A 42 1.56 4.79 2.40
C SER A 42 2.33 3.86 3.34
N GLU A 43 1.72 3.38 4.41
CA GLU A 43 2.31 2.39 5.31
C GLU A 43 2.66 1.09 4.58
N LEU A 44 1.74 0.60 3.74
CA LEU A 44 2.00 -0.58 2.90
C LEU A 44 3.18 -0.36 1.95
N SER A 45 3.30 0.84 1.37
CA SER A 45 4.43 1.19 0.50
C SER A 45 5.76 1.26 1.27
N ALA A 46 5.75 1.81 2.48
CA ALA A 46 6.91 1.88 3.35
C ALA A 46 7.39 0.48 3.78
N ASP A 47 6.46 -0.42 4.12
CA ASP A 47 6.78 -1.80 4.50
C ASP A 47 7.30 -2.64 3.32
N ILE A 48 6.81 -2.38 2.10
CA ILE A 48 7.41 -2.99 0.91
C ILE A 48 8.83 -2.44 0.70
N SER A 49 9.02 -1.13 0.86
CA SER A 49 10.31 -0.46 0.63
C SER A 49 11.38 -0.89 1.64
N SER A 50 11.01 -1.11 2.91
CA SER A 50 11.93 -1.57 3.96
C SER A 50 12.59 -2.90 3.59
N TRP A 51 11.86 -3.81 2.95
CA TRP A 51 12.41 -5.09 2.49
C TRP A 51 13.49 -4.98 1.41
N PHE A 52 13.54 -3.87 0.67
CA PHE A 52 14.63 -3.61 -0.29
C PHE A 52 15.82 -2.87 0.34
N ILE A 53 15.59 -2.16 1.46
CA ILE A 53 16.62 -1.42 2.20
C ILE A 53 17.35 -2.37 3.15
N ASP A 54 16.62 -3.19 3.90
CA ASP A 54 17.14 -4.20 4.83
C ASP A 54 17.80 -5.39 4.10
N SER A 55 17.63 -5.48 2.77
CA SER A 55 18.29 -6.48 1.93
C SER A 55 19.67 -6.05 1.39
N LYS A 56 20.23 -4.92 1.86
CA LYS A 56 21.64 -4.59 1.59
C LYS A 56 22.56 -5.43 2.50
N PRO A 57 23.64 -6.04 1.97
CA PRO A 57 24.61 -6.79 2.77
C PRO A 57 25.36 -5.90 3.77
#